data_AF-A0AAJ4SJ48-F1
#
_entry.id   AF-A0AAJ4SJ48-F1
#
_cell.length_a   1.000
_cell.length_b   1.000
_cell.length_c   1.000
_cell.angle_alpha   90.00
_cell.angle_beta   90.00
_cell.angle_gamma   90.00
#
_symmetry.space_group_name_H-M   'P 1'
#
loop_
_entity.id
_entity.type
_entity.pdbx_description
1 polymer ?
#
loop_
_entity_poly.entity_id
_entity_poly.type
_entity_poly.pdbx_seq_one_letter_code
_entity_poly.pdbx_strand_id
1 'polypeptide(L)'
;MNEIVEDFSIAAWNFITLIISITLFFFLKHSANSFVSQYGSDVNVRNLFKQGYVSDTATILSLTLITIIFFVLTIFIALRMLSITALIQIVVSLIFIFLTFSISVLPFLGTLLLIIVGGLGVFFVLNNID
;
A
#
# COMPACT_ATOMS: atom_id res chain seq x y z
N MET A 1 17.81 -35.66 -8.98
CA MET A 1 16.91 -34.57 -9.41
C MET A 1 17.72 -33.29 -9.30
N ASN A 2 17.65 -32.37 -10.28
CA ASN A 2 18.49 -31.16 -10.27
C ASN A 2 18.17 -30.34 -9.01
N GLU A 3 19.17 -29.92 -8.24
CA GLU A 3 19.01 -29.16 -6.98
C GLU A 3 18.12 -27.92 -7.15
N ILE A 4 18.19 -27.29 -8.33
CA ILE A 4 17.34 -26.16 -8.73
C ILE A 4 15.85 -26.54 -8.77
N VAL A 5 15.52 -27.71 -9.30
CA VAL A 5 14.12 -28.17 -9.45
C VAL A 5 13.51 -28.45 -8.08
N GLU A 6 14.31 -28.93 -7.14
CA GLU A 6 13.89 -29.17 -5.76
C GLU A 6 13.67 -27.85 -5.00
N ASP A 7 14.55 -26.86 -5.21
CA ASP A 7 14.42 -25.50 -4.65
C ASP A 7 13.11 -24.81 -5.09
N PHE A 8 12.76 -24.93 -6.39
CA PHE A 8 11.51 -24.41 -6.95
C PHE A 8 10.27 -25.11 -6.39
N SER A 9 10.32 -26.43 -6.20
CA SER A 9 9.22 -27.21 -5.64
C SER A 9 8.88 -26.75 -4.21
N ILE A 10 9.90 -26.51 -3.39
CA ILE A 10 9.75 -26.07 -1.99
C ILE A 10 9.21 -24.63 -1.93
N ALA A 11 9.69 -23.74 -2.81
CA ALA A 11 9.32 -22.33 -2.84
C ALA A 11 8.04 -22.00 -3.65
N ALA A 12 7.43 -22.99 -4.32
CA ALA A 12 6.29 -22.79 -5.23
C ALA A 12 5.10 -22.05 -4.60
N TRP A 13 4.79 -22.38 -3.34
CA TRP A 13 3.69 -21.74 -2.61
C TRP A 13 3.92 -20.25 -2.35
N ASN A 14 5.16 -19.83 -2.21
CA ASN A 14 5.49 -18.42 -1.98
C ASN A 14 5.50 -17.60 -3.28
N PHE A 15 5.54 -18.24 -4.45
CA PHE A 15 5.31 -17.53 -5.71
C PHE A 15 3.88 -17.05 -5.85
N ILE A 16 2.91 -17.81 -5.34
CA ILE A 16 1.49 -17.44 -5.41
C ILE A 16 1.24 -16.15 -4.64
N THR A 17 1.74 -16.08 -3.39
CA THR A 17 1.64 -14.89 -2.56
C THR A 17 2.37 -13.70 -3.18
N LEU A 18 3.55 -13.92 -3.76
CA LEU A 18 4.29 -12.87 -4.47
C LEU A 18 3.52 -12.32 -5.69
N ILE A 19 2.95 -13.20 -6.52
CA ILE A 19 2.18 -12.80 -7.71
C ILE A 19 0.95 -11.97 -7.31
N ILE A 20 0.22 -12.40 -6.27
CA ILE A 20 -0.93 -11.66 -5.73
C ILE A 20 -0.48 -10.28 -5.24
N SER A 21 0.62 -10.22 -4.48
CA SER A 21 1.18 -8.96 -3.96
C SER A 21 1.56 -7.99 -5.09
N ILE A 22 2.21 -8.48 -6.14
CA ILE A 22 2.59 -7.68 -7.32
C ILE A 22 1.34 -7.19 -8.06
N THR A 23 0.31 -8.03 -8.19
CA THR A 23 -0.95 -7.65 -8.83
C THR A 23 -1.65 -6.53 -8.05
N LEU A 24 -1.69 -6.64 -6.72
CA LEU A 24 -2.22 -5.60 -5.84
C LEU A 24 -1.44 -4.29 -5.99
N PHE A 25 -0.11 -4.36 -6.09
CA PHE A 25 0.72 -3.17 -6.35
C PHE A 25 0.36 -2.47 -7.67
N PHE A 26 0.14 -3.21 -8.75
CA PHE A 26 -0.27 -2.60 -10.01
C PHE A 26 -1.65 -1.96 -9.93
N PHE A 27 -2.59 -2.59 -9.21
CA PHE A 27 -3.91 -2.01 -8.95
C PHE A 27 -3.77 -0.71 -8.13
N LEU A 28 -2.92 -0.72 -7.09
CA LEU A 28 -2.61 0.47 -6.28
C LEU A 28 -2.05 1.61 -7.13
N LYS A 29 -1.06 1.31 -7.97
CA LYS A 29 -0.46 2.28 -8.88
C LYS A 29 -1.49 2.88 -9.83
N HIS A 30 -2.37 2.05 -10.38
CA HIS A 30 -3.44 2.50 -11.27
C HIS A 30 -4.42 3.43 -10.54
N SER A 31 -4.91 3.03 -9.37
CA SER A 31 -5.82 3.85 -8.55
C SER A 31 -5.17 5.18 -8.13
N ALA A 32 -3.89 5.16 -7.72
CA ALA A 32 -3.15 6.36 -7.36
C ALA A 32 -2.99 7.32 -8.56
N ASN A 33 -2.66 6.80 -9.74
CA ASN A 33 -2.57 7.61 -10.96
C ASN A 33 -3.93 8.22 -11.35
N SER A 34 -5.01 7.44 -11.23
CA SER A 34 -6.37 7.93 -11.48
C SER A 34 -6.74 9.06 -10.51
N PHE A 35 -6.42 8.89 -9.23
CA PHE A 35 -6.64 9.91 -8.20
C PHE A 35 -5.87 11.21 -8.51
N VAL A 36 -4.58 11.10 -8.84
CA VAL A 36 -3.75 12.26 -9.18
C VAL A 36 -4.26 12.98 -10.43
N SER A 37 -4.72 12.22 -11.43
CA SER A 37 -5.34 12.78 -12.64
C SER A 37 -6.62 13.59 -12.32
N GLN A 38 -7.42 13.12 -11.37
CA GLN A 38 -8.71 13.72 -11.04
C GLN A 38 -8.60 14.89 -10.03
N TYR A 39 -7.69 14.78 -9.06
CA TYR A 39 -7.63 15.70 -7.91
C TYR A 39 -6.32 16.50 -7.81
N GLY A 40 -5.31 16.15 -8.61
CA GLY A 40 -3.96 16.70 -8.53
C GLY A 40 -3.04 15.91 -7.59
N SER A 41 -1.73 16.13 -7.72
CA SER A 41 -0.70 15.52 -6.86
C SER A 41 -0.58 16.18 -5.49
N ASP A 42 -1.05 17.41 -5.36
CA ASP A 42 -0.88 18.22 -4.17
C ASP A 42 -2.07 18.09 -3.22
N VAL A 43 -1.77 18.02 -1.93
CA VAL A 43 -2.77 18.01 -0.88
C VAL A 43 -3.38 19.41 -0.76
N ASN A 44 -4.68 19.53 -1.02
CA ASN A 44 -5.38 20.80 -0.98
C ASN A 44 -6.66 20.68 -0.16
N VAL A 45 -6.82 21.57 0.83
CA VAL A 45 -8.02 21.64 1.70
C VAL A 45 -9.31 21.76 0.88
N ARG A 46 -9.27 22.45 -0.28
CA ARG A 46 -10.43 22.57 -1.18
C ARG A 46 -10.89 21.22 -1.74
N ASN A 47 -9.98 20.26 -1.88
CA ASN A 47 -10.31 18.92 -2.36
C ASN A 47 -11.10 18.11 -1.32
N LEU A 48 -11.02 18.43 -0.02
CA LEU A 48 -11.79 17.74 1.03
C LEU A 48 -13.31 17.83 0.82
N PHE A 49 -13.78 18.89 0.17
CA PHE A 49 -15.19 19.11 -0.13
C PHE A 49 -15.60 18.56 -1.51
N LYS A 50 -14.66 18.04 -2.32
CA LYS A 50 -14.99 17.41 -3.59
C LYS A 50 -15.58 16.02 -3.35
N GLN A 51 -16.70 15.75 -4.02
CA GLN A 51 -17.32 14.43 -3.98
C GLN A 51 -16.33 13.36 -4.44
N GLY A 52 -16.24 12.26 -3.68
CA GLY A 52 -15.34 11.14 -3.96
C GLY A 52 -13.94 11.26 -3.34
N TYR A 53 -13.40 12.46 -3.13
CA TYR A 53 -11.99 12.65 -2.73
C TYR A 53 -11.59 11.90 -1.45
N VAL A 54 -12.40 12.01 -0.39
CA VAL A 54 -12.15 11.34 0.89
C VAL A 54 -12.30 9.81 0.75
N SER A 55 -13.31 9.36 0.01
CA SER A 55 -13.57 7.93 -0.24
C SER A 55 -12.43 7.29 -1.04
N ASP A 56 -11.96 7.97 -2.09
CA ASP A 56 -10.88 7.47 -2.94
C ASP A 56 -9.55 7.48 -2.19
N THR A 57 -9.31 8.51 -1.37
CA THR A 57 -8.17 8.55 -0.45
C THR A 57 -8.18 7.34 0.49
N ALA A 58 -9.33 7.05 1.13
CA ALA A 58 -9.46 5.90 2.03
C ALA A 58 -9.27 4.56 1.31
N THR A 59 -9.77 4.45 0.07
CA THR A 59 -9.59 3.26 -0.78
C THR A 59 -8.12 3.03 -1.09
N ILE A 60 -7.39 4.06 -1.48
CA ILE A 60 -5.96 3.96 -1.81
C ILE A 60 -5.12 3.66 -0.56
N LEU A 61 -5.43 4.25 0.59
CA LEU A 61 -4.78 3.92 1.87
C LEU A 61 -5.04 2.46 2.29
N SER A 62 -6.28 1.99 2.15
CA SER A 62 -6.64 0.59 2.45
C SER A 62 -5.90 -0.38 1.53
N LEU A 63 -5.85 -0.07 0.24
CA LEU A 63 -5.15 -0.87 -0.74
C LEU A 63 -3.63 -0.87 -0.52
N THR A 64 -3.06 0.26 -0.09
CA THR A 64 -1.65 0.37 0.34
C THR A 64 -1.39 -0.59 1.51
N LEU A 65 -2.22 -0.54 2.56
CA LEU A 65 -2.08 -1.38 3.74
C LEU A 65 -2.14 -2.87 3.37
N ILE A 66 -3.16 -3.27 2.59
CA ILE A 66 -3.32 -4.66 2.14
C ILE A 66 -2.10 -5.10 1.32
N THR A 67 -1.62 -4.27 0.39
CA THR A 67 -0.45 -4.58 -0.44
C THR A 67 0.80 -4.81 0.42
N ILE A 68 1.06 -3.95 1.42
CA ILE A 68 2.18 -4.12 2.36
C ILE A 68 2.04 -5.42 3.16
N ILE A 69 0.85 -5.71 3.69
CA ILE A 69 0.59 -6.95 4.46
C ILE A 69 0.92 -8.18 3.62
N PHE A 70 0.50 -8.21 2.35
CA PHE A 70 0.78 -9.32 1.45
C PHE A 70 2.27 -9.50 1.14
N PHE A 71 3.03 -8.41 0.95
CA PHE A 71 4.49 -8.50 0.82
C PHE A 71 5.17 -8.97 2.11
N VAL A 72 4.72 -8.50 3.27
CA VAL A 72 5.25 -8.96 4.57
C VAL A 72 4.95 -10.45 4.79
N LEU A 73 3.76 -10.92 4.43
CA LEU A 73 3.42 -12.35 4.47
C LEU A 73 4.32 -13.16 3.53
N THR A 74 4.59 -12.64 2.33
CA THR A 74 5.51 -13.28 1.36
C THR A 74 6.92 -13.39 1.93
N ILE A 75 7.42 -12.36 2.63
CA ILE A 75 8.71 -12.42 3.33
C ILE A 75 8.67 -13.45 4.46
N PHE A 76 7.61 -13.47 5.26
CA PHE A 76 7.49 -14.39 6.40
C PHE A 76 7.48 -15.86 5.95
N ILE A 77 6.77 -16.17 4.87
CA ILE A 77 6.75 -17.52 4.29
C ILE A 77 8.14 -17.85 3.70
N ALA A 78 8.75 -16.92 2.96
CA ALA A 78 10.09 -17.10 2.39
C ALA A 78 11.16 -17.44 3.43
N LEU A 79 11.16 -16.74 4.58
CA LEU A 79 12.12 -16.94 5.65
C LEU A 79 12.11 -18.37 6.22
N ARG A 80 10.99 -19.08 6.10
CA ARG A 80 10.87 -20.47 6.58
C ARG A 80 11.38 -21.52 5.59
N MET A 81 11.63 -21.14 4.33
CA MET A 81 11.95 -22.09 3.25
C MET A 81 13.45 -22.26 2.99
N LEU A 82 14.33 -21.41 3.57
CA LEU A 82 15.80 -21.49 3.51
C LEU A 82 16.38 -21.80 2.11
N SER A 83 15.70 -21.36 1.05
CA SER A 83 16.07 -21.55 -0.36
C SER A 83 16.62 -20.28 -1.00
N ILE A 84 17.46 -20.43 -2.04
CA ILE A 84 17.94 -19.28 -2.84
C ILE A 84 16.76 -18.57 -3.49
N THR A 85 15.79 -19.34 -3.97
CA THR A 85 14.55 -18.80 -4.55
C THR A 85 13.77 -17.96 -3.53
N ALA A 86 13.65 -18.41 -2.29
CA ALA A 86 13.01 -17.62 -1.23
C ALA A 86 13.77 -16.33 -0.92
N LEU A 87 15.10 -16.34 -0.94
CA LEU A 87 15.92 -15.14 -0.77
C LEU A 87 15.61 -14.09 -1.86
N ILE A 88 15.52 -14.52 -3.12
CA ILE A 88 15.16 -13.62 -4.23
C ILE A 88 13.76 -13.04 -4.01
N GLN A 89 12.79 -13.86 -3.58
CA GLN A 89 11.43 -13.40 -3.31
C GLN A 89 11.38 -12.37 -2.16
N ILE A 90 12.23 -12.51 -1.13
CA ILE A 90 12.37 -11.50 -0.05
C ILE A 90 12.87 -10.18 -0.63
N VAL A 91 13.93 -10.21 -1.44
CA VAL A 91 14.51 -9.00 -2.06
C VAL A 91 13.47 -8.29 -2.94
N VAL A 92 12.76 -9.05 -3.77
CA VAL A 92 11.68 -8.50 -4.62
C VAL A 92 10.59 -7.88 -3.74
N SER A 93 10.16 -8.56 -2.69
CA SER A 93 9.12 -8.06 -1.78
C SER A 93 9.54 -6.76 -1.09
N LEU A 94 10.79 -6.64 -0.65
CA LEU A 94 11.32 -5.42 -0.04
C LEU A 94 11.32 -4.24 -1.03
N ILE A 95 11.71 -4.47 -2.29
CA ILE A 95 11.66 -3.45 -3.34
C ILE A 95 10.22 -2.95 -3.53
N PHE A 96 9.25 -3.86 -3.62
CA PHE A 96 7.86 -3.47 -3.80
C PHE A 96 7.24 -2.79 -2.57
N ILE A 97 7.66 -3.15 -1.35
CA ILE A 97 7.27 -2.41 -0.14
C ILE A 97 7.74 -0.96 -0.24
N PHE A 98 9.00 -0.74 -0.62
CA PHE A 98 9.53 0.62 -0.80
C PHE A 98 8.77 1.42 -1.87
N LEU A 99 8.46 0.78 -3.00
CA LEU A 99 7.64 1.40 -4.06
C LEU A 99 6.21 1.72 -3.58
N THR A 100 5.62 0.83 -2.78
CA THR A 100 4.28 1.02 -2.19
C THR A 100 4.26 2.23 -1.24
N PHE A 101 5.30 2.38 -0.41
CA PHE A 101 5.47 3.57 0.42
C PHE A 101 5.63 4.84 -0.42
N SER A 102 6.41 4.79 -1.50
CA SER A 102 6.63 5.95 -2.36
C SER A 102 5.33 6.47 -3.00
N ILE A 103 4.40 5.57 -3.34
CA ILE A 103 3.07 5.94 -3.88
C ILE A 103 2.16 6.54 -2.81
N SER A 104 2.27 6.06 -1.56
CA SER A 104 1.36 6.45 -0.48
C SER A 104 1.74 7.76 0.23
N VAL A 105 3.01 8.16 0.16
CA VAL A 105 3.55 9.35 0.86
C VAL A 105 2.98 10.68 0.34
N LEU A 106 2.61 10.80 -0.93
CA LEU A 106 2.14 12.06 -1.54
C LEU A 106 1.00 11.72 -2.51
N PRO A 107 -0.31 11.90 -2.18
CA PRO A 107 -0.97 12.92 -1.34
C PRO A 107 -1.79 12.33 -0.16
N PHE A 108 -1.82 11.01 0.01
CA PHE A 108 -2.82 10.32 0.82
C PHE A 108 -2.59 10.47 2.33
N LEU A 109 -1.33 10.35 2.78
CA LEU A 109 -0.98 10.59 4.18
C LEU A 109 -1.22 12.05 4.59
N GLY A 110 -0.94 13.00 3.70
CA GLY A 110 -1.23 14.41 3.95
C GLY A 110 -2.73 14.70 4.04
N THR A 111 -3.55 14.07 3.19
CA THR A 111 -5.01 14.16 3.29
C THR A 111 -5.55 13.55 4.59
N LEU A 112 -5.03 12.40 5.01
CA LEU A 112 -5.40 11.78 6.29
C LEU A 112 -5.11 12.74 7.46
N LEU A 113 -3.92 13.36 7.47
CA LEU A 113 -3.52 14.31 8.51
C LEU A 113 -4.43 15.55 8.51
N LEU A 114 -4.79 16.07 7.34
CA LEU A 114 -5.74 17.17 7.20
C LEU A 114 -7.13 16.84 7.75
N ILE A 115 -7.63 15.62 7.52
CA ILE A 115 -8.92 15.18 8.06
C ILE A 115 -8.87 15.11 9.58
N ILE A 116 -7.80 14.55 10.16
CA ILE A 116 -7.64 14.43 11.62
C ILE A 116 -7.57 15.82 12.25
N VAL A 117 -6.72 16.71 11.73
CA VAL A 117 -6.56 18.07 12.27
C VAL A 117 -7.84 18.89 12.09
N GLY A 118 -8.47 18.83 10.92
CA GLY A 118 -9.73 19.52 10.65
C GLY A 118 -10.87 19.04 11.56
N GLY A 119 -11.01 17.72 11.74
CA GLY A 119 -12.02 17.13 12.63
C GLY A 119 -11.82 17.50 14.10
N LEU A 120 -10.58 17.45 14.60
CA LEU A 120 -10.25 17.90 15.95
C LEU A 120 -10.53 19.39 16.15
N GLY A 121 -10.25 20.22 15.15
CA GLY A 121 -10.57 21.65 15.18
C GLY A 121 -12.06 21.92 15.29
N VAL A 122 -12.89 21.24 14.50
CA VAL A 122 -14.36 21.35 14.58
C VAL A 122 -14.87 20.89 15.95
N PHE A 123 -14.38 19.76 16.44
CA PHE A 123 -14.75 19.25 17.77
C PHE A 123 -14.42 20.24 18.89
N PHE A 124 -13.23 20.85 18.85
CA PHE A 124 -12.84 21.87 19.81
C PHE A 124 -13.71 23.12 19.74
N VAL A 125 -14.03 23.60 18.54
CA VAL A 125 -14.90 24.77 18.37
C VAL A 125 -16.30 24.49 18.90
N LEU A 126 -16.90 23.34 18.57
CA LEU A 126 -18.23 22.97 19.05
C LEU A 126 -18.29 22.86 20.58
N ASN A 127 -17.27 22.25 21.21
CA ASN A 127 -17.21 22.10 22.67
C ASN A 127 -16.88 23.38 23.44
N ASN A 128 -16.44 24.47 22.78
CA ASN A 128 -16.19 25.77 23.43
C ASN A 128 -17.29 26.80 23.14
N ILE A 129 -18.30 26.44 22.35
CA ILE A 129 -19.47 27.29 22.05
C ILE A 129 -20.63 26.97 23.02
N ASP A 130 -20.57 25.84 23.75
CA ASP A 130 -21.39 25.53 24.93
C ASP A 130 -20.72 26.03 26.22
#